data_AF-A0A960SM01-F1
#
_entry.id   AF-A0A960SM01-F1
#
_cell.length_a   1.000
_cell.length_b   1.000
_cell.length_c   1.000
_cell.angle_alpha   90.00
_cell.angle_beta   90.00
_cell.angle_gamma   90.00
#
_symmetry.space_group_name_H-M   'P 1'
#
loop_
_entity.id
_entity.type
_entity.pdbx_description
1 polymer ?
#
loop_
_entity_poly.entity_id
_entity_poly.type
_entity_poly.pdbx_seq_one_letter_code
_entity_poly.pdbx_strand_id
1 'polypeptide(L)'
;GDIAYPLPDCGTQEGSSIKDNLKALLDPDSNGELTVKDALDTLLCQLNADSLPYEIPDCATGGASVQELLGLTAGGSQVGPVLDKLLCELRANHLPLLKDDDDPLCSELQAGGVVTVQDALRVLCNKSAGGCAEVVSSADRLHERLLEFASSSDETDLSICLKPGTYALDDLPRIAGKRSLRIHGAGREAVTIKFSGDQLSAEADEVILENLSLSFTRGNGQLRIEAATSQTRSCRIARSSSREGTDPMVVVAGRGSTSCRLAWHENILYAQIRRTTGLGTDWASPDVVGDPELSGILLGFSNPDLLANKSAYDEAVGKAAARLISLPKSKRTSWGATVTGRFTDATASPLAITGVGNALIPTGGRVSAGAFSEVLKAEDLGLADAVKAVEDLIVQWVSYTPDYALVLASEQVGGILEGNQVDGWLLLGNGIGEYPDPQLHPIGKTLEAPVVKTGGGDLHLEANRLTAIKAGLPDNVINTDGRLDTRVRGYARLFLAHNHLQGNDSRIVAGSFVGQGNTWVSVKVGSIIADQATFYGNLEEHDDGGFSSTVSADRLKSDSNCNLLINVRPAR
;
A
#
# COMPACT_ATOMS: atom_id res chain seq x y z
N GLY A 1 -27.88 41.08 70.15
CA GLY A 1 -28.67 42.22 69.68
C GLY A 1 -28.20 42.47 68.29
N ASP A 2 -28.97 42.02 67.30
CA ASP A 2 -28.56 42.10 65.91
C ASP A 2 -28.64 43.56 65.48
N ILE A 3 -27.51 44.09 65.01
CA ILE A 3 -27.44 45.46 64.52
C ILE A 3 -27.95 45.41 63.08
N ALA A 4 -29.18 45.87 62.90
CA ALA A 4 -29.77 46.06 61.59
C ALA A 4 -29.21 47.34 60.95
N TYR A 5 -28.84 47.25 59.68
CA TYR A 5 -28.41 48.38 58.88
C TYR A 5 -29.41 48.62 57.76
N PRO A 6 -29.65 49.88 57.37
CA PRO A 6 -30.38 50.15 56.14
C PRO A 6 -29.61 49.56 54.97
N LEU A 7 -30.32 48.97 54.02
CA LEU A 7 -29.71 48.46 52.79
C LEU A 7 -28.92 49.58 52.09
N PRO A 8 -27.64 49.35 51.72
CA PRO A 8 -26.82 50.37 51.07
C PRO A 8 -27.46 50.83 49.76
N ASP A 9 -27.44 52.14 49.51
CA ASP A 9 -27.84 52.72 48.23
C ASP A 9 -26.70 52.51 47.22
N CYS A 10 -26.93 51.67 46.22
CA CYS A 10 -25.94 51.33 45.20
C CYS A 10 -26.06 52.21 43.94
N GLY A 11 -26.82 53.31 43.99
CA GLY A 11 -27.01 54.22 42.87
C GLY A 11 -28.06 53.72 41.86
N THR A 12 -28.38 54.57 40.87
CA THR A 12 -29.58 54.50 40.01
C THR A 12 -29.60 53.41 38.93
N GLN A 13 -28.82 52.34 39.06
CA GLN A 13 -29.00 51.15 38.21
C GLN A 13 -29.97 50.18 38.89
N GLU A 14 -31.23 50.62 39.05
CA GLU A 14 -32.30 49.78 39.56
C GLU A 14 -32.53 48.59 38.59
N GLY A 15 -32.29 47.37 39.07
CA GLY A 15 -32.67 46.13 38.38
C GLY A 15 -31.52 45.31 37.77
N SER A 16 -30.26 45.73 37.94
CA SER A 16 -29.09 45.01 37.39
C SER A 16 -27.98 44.73 38.40
N SER A 17 -28.17 45.08 39.68
CA SER A 17 -27.16 44.88 40.72
C SER A 17 -27.28 43.51 41.41
N ILE A 18 -26.19 43.03 42.02
CA ILE A 18 -26.22 41.84 42.88
C ILE A 18 -27.28 42.00 43.99
N LYS A 19 -27.43 43.23 44.50
CA LYS A 19 -28.45 43.58 45.49
C LYS A 19 -29.86 43.31 44.96
N ASP A 20 -30.15 43.67 43.72
CA ASP A 20 -31.48 43.47 43.12
C ASP A 20 -31.76 41.99 42.85
N ASN A 21 -30.76 41.26 42.34
CA ASN A 21 -30.86 39.81 42.09
C ASN A 21 -31.09 39.01 43.37
N LEU A 22 -30.49 39.43 44.49
CA LEU A 22 -30.60 38.78 45.79
C LEU A 22 -31.60 39.47 46.72
N LYS A 23 -32.38 40.45 46.25
CA LYS A 23 -33.23 41.31 47.10
C LYS A 23 -34.22 40.51 47.94
N ALA A 24 -34.88 39.51 47.35
CA ALA A 24 -35.83 38.66 48.06
C ALA A 24 -35.18 37.77 49.15
N LEU A 25 -33.85 37.61 49.11
CA LEU A 25 -33.07 36.85 50.08
C LEU A 25 -32.42 37.76 51.13
N LEU A 26 -32.02 38.97 50.74
CA LEU A 26 -31.45 40.00 51.61
C LEU A 26 -32.52 40.75 52.43
N ASP A 27 -33.77 40.77 51.98
CA ASP A 27 -34.89 41.42 52.69
C ASP A 27 -36.17 40.58 52.53
N PRO A 28 -36.21 39.38 53.17
CA PRO A 28 -37.29 38.42 52.97
C PRO A 28 -38.65 38.91 53.50
N ASP A 29 -38.66 39.85 54.45
CA ASP A 29 -39.85 40.46 55.03
C ASP A 29 -40.17 41.86 54.47
N SER A 30 -39.39 42.35 53.50
CA SER A 30 -39.59 43.61 52.78
C SER A 30 -39.63 44.84 53.70
N ASN A 31 -38.87 44.80 54.79
CA ASN A 31 -38.83 45.86 55.79
C ASN A 31 -37.70 46.88 55.54
N GLY A 32 -36.80 46.62 54.57
CA GLY A 32 -35.68 47.48 54.21
C GLY A 32 -34.47 47.44 55.16
N GLU A 33 -34.48 46.54 56.14
CA GLU A 33 -33.45 46.35 57.16
C GLU A 33 -32.74 45.00 56.98
N LEU A 34 -31.41 45.02 57.00
CA LEU A 34 -30.58 43.81 56.83
C LEU A 34 -29.61 43.67 58.00
N THR A 35 -29.54 42.49 58.62
CA THR A 35 -28.48 42.23 59.61
C THR A 35 -27.18 41.84 58.90
N VAL A 36 -26.03 42.17 59.50
CA VAL A 36 -24.71 41.79 58.97
C VAL A 36 -24.60 40.27 58.77
N LYS A 37 -25.25 39.50 59.65
CA LYS A 37 -25.26 38.05 59.58
C LYS A 37 -26.06 37.57 58.36
N ASP A 38 -27.27 38.08 58.16
CA ASP A 38 -28.11 37.67 57.02
C ASP A 38 -27.49 38.08 55.68
N ALA A 39 -26.78 39.21 55.66
CA ALA A 39 -26.02 39.66 54.49
C ALA A 39 -24.89 38.68 54.14
N LEU A 40 -24.09 38.31 55.14
CA LEU A 40 -22.96 37.40 54.97
C LEU A 40 -23.42 35.98 54.65
N ASP A 41 -24.45 35.47 55.33
CA ASP A 41 -25.01 34.13 55.08
C ASP A 41 -25.61 34.06 53.67
N THR A 42 -26.32 35.09 53.22
CA THR A 42 -26.85 35.16 51.84
C THR A 42 -25.72 35.24 50.81
N LEU A 43 -24.70 36.07 51.02
CA LEU A 43 -23.56 36.15 50.11
C LEU A 43 -22.74 34.86 50.10
N LEU A 44 -22.52 34.20 51.24
CA LEU A 44 -21.73 32.98 51.33
C LEU A 44 -22.47 31.76 50.76
N CYS A 45 -23.80 31.71 50.90
CA CYS A 45 -24.58 30.53 50.49
C CYS A 45 -25.27 30.66 49.14
N GLN A 46 -25.50 31.88 48.64
CA GLN A 46 -26.33 32.12 47.44
C GLN A 46 -25.58 32.89 46.33
N LEU A 47 -24.41 33.49 46.61
CA LEU A 47 -23.62 34.12 45.56
C LEU A 47 -22.97 33.05 44.66
N ASN A 48 -23.57 32.86 43.49
CA ASN A 48 -23.08 31.96 42.46
C ASN A 48 -23.06 32.68 41.09
N ALA A 49 -22.64 31.97 40.04
CA ALA A 49 -22.58 32.53 38.70
C ALA A 49 -23.95 33.03 38.19
N ASP A 50 -25.05 32.39 38.59
CA ASP A 50 -26.41 32.83 38.24
C ASP A 50 -26.80 34.14 38.92
N SER A 51 -26.18 34.46 40.05
CA SER A 51 -26.50 35.68 40.81
C SER A 51 -25.68 36.89 40.36
N LEU A 52 -24.60 36.68 39.60
CA LEU A 52 -23.69 37.71 39.16
C LEU A 52 -24.19 38.36 37.87
N PRO A 53 -24.50 39.67 37.87
CA PRO A 53 -24.88 40.36 36.65
C PRO A 53 -23.68 40.45 35.70
N TYR A 54 -23.95 40.27 34.41
CA TYR A 54 -22.98 40.36 33.35
C TYR A 54 -23.58 41.12 32.17
N GLU A 55 -22.82 42.04 31.61
CA GLU A 55 -23.20 42.74 30.39
C GLU A 55 -22.53 42.05 29.20
N ILE A 56 -23.34 41.40 28.37
CA ILE A 56 -22.86 40.76 27.14
C ILE A 56 -22.50 41.89 26.18
N PRO A 57 -21.23 42.00 25.76
CA PRO A 57 -20.79 43.08 24.88
C PRO A 57 -21.46 42.96 23.51
N ASP A 58 -21.73 44.10 22.88
CA ASP A 58 -22.11 44.16 21.48
C ASP A 58 -20.86 43.97 20.61
N CYS A 59 -20.64 42.73 20.15
CA CYS A 59 -19.48 42.36 19.34
C CYS A 59 -19.67 42.80 17.88
N ALA A 60 -19.79 44.10 17.64
CA ALA A 60 -20.00 44.67 16.32
C ALA A 60 -18.67 44.94 15.58
N THR A 61 -18.16 43.96 14.84
CA THR A 61 -17.12 44.18 13.81
C THR A 61 -17.15 43.09 12.73
N GLY A 62 -17.50 43.46 11.50
CA GLY A 62 -17.03 42.82 10.25
C GLY A 62 -17.45 41.38 9.92
N GLY A 63 -18.11 40.65 10.81
CA GLY A 63 -18.52 39.26 10.58
C GLY A 63 -19.30 38.66 11.76
N ALA A 64 -19.76 37.42 11.60
CA ALA A 64 -20.48 36.71 12.67
C ALA A 64 -19.56 36.50 13.89
N SER A 65 -20.05 36.81 15.09
CA SER A 65 -19.29 36.62 16.33
C SER A 65 -19.70 35.33 17.03
N VAL A 66 -18.87 34.84 17.98
CA VAL A 66 -19.25 33.70 18.85
C VAL A 66 -20.53 34.02 19.62
N GLN A 67 -20.71 35.27 20.04
CA GLN A 67 -21.91 35.76 20.70
C GLN A 67 -23.15 35.54 19.83
N GLU A 68 -23.12 35.98 18.57
CA GLU A 68 -24.22 35.83 17.62
C GLU A 68 -24.49 34.35 17.30
N LEU A 69 -23.43 33.56 17.03
CA LEU A 69 -23.55 32.15 16.65
C LEU A 69 -24.03 31.25 17.80
N LEU A 70 -23.79 31.62 19.07
CA LEU A 70 -24.34 30.94 20.24
C LEU A 70 -25.74 31.43 20.64
N GLY A 71 -26.28 32.44 19.94
CA GLY A 71 -27.57 33.05 20.22
C GLY A 71 -27.59 33.85 21.52
N LEU A 72 -26.46 34.42 21.93
CA LEU A 72 -26.36 35.32 23.08
C LEU A 72 -26.78 36.74 22.65
N THR A 73 -27.80 37.30 23.30
CA THR A 73 -28.25 38.68 23.01
C THR A 73 -27.38 39.68 23.76
N ALA A 74 -26.95 40.76 23.08
CA ALA A 74 -26.18 41.83 23.72
C ALA A 74 -27.02 42.54 24.81
N GLY A 75 -26.37 43.00 25.87
CA GLY A 75 -27.01 43.66 27.01
C GLY A 75 -26.99 42.83 28.30
N GLY A 76 -27.89 43.17 29.23
CA GLY A 76 -27.91 42.62 30.58
C GLY A 76 -28.25 41.12 30.63
N SER A 77 -27.41 40.35 31.31
CA SER A 77 -27.56 38.91 31.55
C SER A 77 -26.93 38.54 32.90
N GLN A 78 -26.83 37.24 33.16
CA GLN A 78 -26.13 36.66 34.32
C GLN A 78 -24.92 35.84 33.84
N VAL A 79 -23.88 35.73 34.67
CA VAL A 79 -22.65 35.00 34.31
C VAL A 79 -22.93 33.51 34.05
N GLY A 80 -23.78 32.87 34.86
CA GLY A 80 -24.09 31.44 34.79
C GLY A 80 -24.61 31.00 33.42
N PRO A 81 -25.73 31.56 32.91
CA PRO A 81 -26.26 31.22 31.60
C PRO A 81 -25.28 31.42 30.43
N VAL A 82 -24.41 32.44 30.51
CA VAL A 82 -23.38 32.70 29.50
C VAL A 82 -22.30 31.62 29.54
N LEU A 83 -21.83 31.25 30.75
CA LEU A 83 -20.87 30.17 30.95
C LEU A 83 -21.44 28.82 30.52
N ASP A 84 -22.69 28.52 30.84
CA ASP A 84 -23.34 27.26 30.44
C ASP A 84 -23.39 27.12 28.93
N LYS A 85 -23.74 28.18 28.20
CA LYS A 85 -23.69 28.19 26.73
C LYS A 85 -22.27 28.01 26.19
N LEU A 86 -21.29 28.71 26.76
CA LEU A 86 -19.89 28.58 26.32
C LEU A 86 -19.30 27.19 26.62
N LEU A 87 -19.62 26.58 27.76
CA LEU A 87 -19.05 25.30 28.18
C LEU A 87 -19.80 24.10 27.58
N CYS A 88 -21.11 24.20 27.39
CA CYS A 88 -21.94 23.08 26.96
C CYS A 88 -22.30 23.11 25.47
N GLU A 89 -22.36 24.29 24.84
CA GLU A 89 -22.87 24.46 23.47
C GLU A 89 -21.78 24.88 22.46
N LEU A 90 -20.65 25.44 22.90
CA LEU A 90 -19.58 25.87 22.00
C LEU A 90 -19.00 24.70 21.21
N ARG A 91 -19.05 24.81 19.88
CA ARG A 91 -18.63 23.79 18.91
C ARG A 91 -18.02 24.49 17.69
N ALA A 92 -17.45 23.72 16.77
CA ALA A 92 -16.81 24.27 15.56
C ALA A 92 -17.75 25.09 14.66
N ASN A 93 -19.06 24.86 14.71
CA ASN A 93 -20.08 25.65 14.00
C ASN A 93 -20.44 26.97 14.73
N HIS A 94 -19.82 27.25 15.87
CA HIS A 94 -19.97 28.51 16.61
C HIS A 94 -18.68 29.32 16.62
N LEU A 95 -17.60 28.77 16.05
CA LEU A 95 -16.32 29.47 15.88
C LEU A 95 -16.32 30.16 14.52
N PRO A 96 -16.32 31.50 14.46
CA PRO A 96 -16.31 32.21 13.20
C PRO A 96 -14.96 32.07 12.49
N LEU A 97 -15.01 32.07 11.16
CA LEU A 97 -13.83 32.02 10.31
C LEU A 97 -13.35 33.46 10.04
N LEU A 98 -12.08 33.74 10.36
CA LEU A 98 -11.46 35.02 10.04
C LEU A 98 -11.22 35.12 8.53
N LYS A 99 -11.68 36.21 7.90
CA LYS A 99 -11.61 36.41 6.44
C LYS A 99 -10.83 37.66 6.04
N ASP A 100 -9.99 38.16 6.94
CA ASP A 100 -9.30 39.44 6.79
C ASP A 100 -8.36 39.44 5.57
N ASP A 101 -8.16 40.63 5.01
CA ASP A 101 -7.42 40.86 3.76
C ASP A 101 -5.89 40.68 3.91
N ASP A 102 -5.38 40.65 5.14
CA ASP A 102 -3.92 40.61 5.41
C ASP A 102 -3.30 39.21 5.19
N ASP A 103 -4.10 38.15 5.29
CA ASP A 103 -3.73 36.77 4.94
C ASP A 103 -4.95 36.06 4.31
N PRO A 104 -5.26 36.36 3.03
CA PRO A 104 -6.52 35.94 2.44
C PRO A 104 -6.59 34.41 2.35
N LEU A 105 -7.63 33.84 2.96
CA LEU A 105 -8.01 32.45 2.73
C LEU A 105 -8.25 32.20 1.24
N CYS A 106 -8.15 30.94 0.81
CA CYS A 106 -8.43 30.61 -0.59
C CYS A 106 -9.85 31.07 -0.99
N SER A 107 -10.02 31.45 -2.26
CA SER A 107 -11.25 32.10 -2.78
C SER A 107 -12.55 31.34 -2.46
N GLU A 108 -12.49 30.01 -2.39
CA GLU A 108 -13.61 29.16 -1.99
C GLU A 108 -14.05 29.38 -0.53
N LEU A 109 -13.09 29.58 0.38
CA LEU A 109 -13.35 29.87 1.79
C LEU A 109 -13.78 31.31 2.03
N GLN A 110 -13.48 32.21 1.08
CA GLN A 110 -13.97 33.59 1.13
C GLN A 110 -15.47 33.70 0.77
N ALA A 111 -16.07 32.67 0.17
CA ALA A 111 -17.48 32.68 -0.22
C ALA A 111 -18.43 33.03 0.95
N GLY A 112 -19.46 33.83 0.67
CA GLY A 112 -20.37 34.36 1.71
C GLY A 112 -21.11 33.29 2.53
N GLY A 113 -21.30 32.08 1.98
CA GLY A 113 -21.90 30.95 2.69
C GLY A 113 -20.98 30.23 3.68
N VAL A 114 -19.69 30.59 3.75
CA VAL A 114 -18.70 29.98 4.65
C VAL A 114 -18.48 30.92 5.82
N VAL A 115 -19.17 30.70 6.95
CA VAL A 115 -19.13 31.63 8.08
C VAL A 115 -18.32 31.07 9.24
N THR A 116 -18.34 29.75 9.44
CA THR A 116 -17.77 29.08 10.60
C THR A 116 -16.59 28.18 10.24
N VAL A 117 -15.79 27.79 11.23
CA VAL A 117 -14.75 26.76 11.05
C VAL A 117 -15.35 25.46 10.51
N GLN A 118 -16.55 25.08 10.98
CA GLN A 118 -17.23 23.88 10.47
C GLN A 118 -17.62 24.00 8.99
N ASP A 119 -18.02 25.19 8.52
CA ASP A 119 -18.31 25.42 7.10
C ASP A 119 -17.04 25.42 6.26
N ALA A 120 -15.95 25.99 6.79
CA ALA A 120 -14.65 25.93 6.13
C ALA A 120 -14.18 24.49 5.95
N LEU A 121 -14.31 23.65 6.99
CA LEU A 121 -14.01 22.23 6.91
C LEU A 121 -14.89 21.53 5.88
N ARG A 122 -16.19 21.86 5.77
CA ARG A 122 -17.08 21.30 4.73
C ARG A 122 -16.63 21.69 3.33
N VAL A 123 -16.27 22.95 3.11
CA VAL A 123 -15.77 23.42 1.81
C VAL A 123 -14.44 22.77 1.45
N LEU A 124 -13.50 22.68 2.40
CA LEU A 124 -12.25 21.96 2.21
C LEU A 124 -12.49 20.47 1.94
N CYS A 125 -13.44 19.86 2.66
CA CYS A 125 -13.85 18.48 2.41
C CYS A 125 -14.44 18.27 1.01
N ASN A 126 -15.17 19.25 0.49
CA ASN A 126 -15.81 19.19 -0.82
C ASN A 126 -14.91 19.69 -1.96
N LYS A 127 -13.69 20.14 -1.65
CA LYS A 127 -12.75 20.64 -2.65
C LYS A 127 -12.30 19.48 -3.52
N SER A 128 -12.48 19.63 -4.82
CA SER A 128 -12.06 18.62 -5.80
C SER A 128 -10.55 18.35 -5.73
N ALA A 129 -9.70 19.29 -5.29
CA ALA A 129 -8.24 19.13 -5.26
C ALA A 129 -7.68 18.38 -4.03
N GLY A 130 -8.39 17.36 -3.55
CA GLY A 130 -7.97 16.55 -2.39
C GLY A 130 -8.87 16.68 -1.16
N GLY A 131 -10.18 16.72 -1.36
CA GLY A 131 -11.21 16.76 -0.31
C GLY A 131 -11.19 15.58 0.68
N CYS A 132 -12.17 15.56 1.58
CA CYS A 132 -12.29 14.53 2.60
C CYS A 132 -12.60 13.19 1.94
N ALA A 133 -11.80 12.18 2.28
CA ALA A 133 -11.95 10.86 1.71
C ALA A 133 -13.34 10.28 2.05
N GLU A 134 -14.01 9.74 1.03
CA GLU A 134 -15.26 9.01 1.20
C GLU A 134 -14.98 7.70 1.95
N VAL A 135 -15.62 7.50 3.10
CA VAL A 135 -15.46 6.26 3.87
C VAL A 135 -16.33 5.18 3.26
N VAL A 136 -15.71 4.14 2.72
CA VAL A 136 -16.37 3.00 2.10
C VAL A 136 -16.24 1.79 3.03
N SER A 137 -17.35 1.05 3.21
CA SER A 137 -17.45 -0.05 4.17
C SER A 137 -18.04 -1.35 3.59
N SER A 138 -18.37 -1.37 2.30
CA SER A 138 -18.87 -2.55 1.60
C SER A 138 -18.25 -2.66 0.20
N ALA A 139 -18.20 -3.88 -0.33
CA ALA A 139 -17.74 -4.18 -1.68
C ALA A 139 -18.59 -3.46 -2.75
N ASP A 140 -19.91 -3.56 -2.64
CA ASP A 140 -20.86 -2.95 -3.58
C ASP A 140 -20.64 -1.44 -3.69
N ARG A 141 -20.48 -0.76 -2.54
CA ARG A 141 -20.25 0.67 -2.53
C ARG A 141 -18.91 1.06 -3.16
N LEU A 142 -17.86 0.26 -2.99
CA LEU A 142 -16.58 0.50 -3.67
C LEU A 142 -16.71 0.35 -5.18
N HIS A 143 -17.38 -0.71 -5.63
CA HIS A 143 -17.60 -0.99 -7.04
C HIS A 143 -18.43 0.11 -7.70
N GLU A 144 -19.60 0.44 -7.13
CA GLU A 144 -20.47 1.53 -7.58
C GLU A 144 -19.69 2.84 -7.67
N ARG A 145 -18.89 3.17 -6.66
CA ARG A 145 -18.20 4.45 -6.62
C ARG A 145 -17.11 4.57 -7.68
N LEU A 146 -16.32 3.52 -7.89
CA LEU A 146 -15.32 3.49 -8.95
C LEU A 146 -15.98 3.52 -10.34
N LEU A 147 -17.13 2.87 -10.50
CA LEU A 147 -17.92 2.89 -11.73
C LEU A 147 -18.49 4.28 -12.05
N GLU A 148 -19.10 4.94 -11.05
CA GLU A 148 -19.59 6.31 -11.13
C GLU A 148 -18.47 7.27 -11.49
N PHE A 149 -17.32 7.16 -10.81
CA PHE A 149 -16.16 7.99 -11.08
C PHE A 149 -15.63 7.77 -12.49
N ALA A 150 -15.47 6.52 -12.93
CA ALA A 150 -15.02 6.21 -14.29
C ALA A 150 -15.97 6.79 -15.36
N SER A 151 -17.27 6.81 -15.08
CA SER A 151 -18.31 7.22 -16.04
C SER A 151 -18.59 8.73 -16.05
N SER A 152 -18.28 9.44 -14.97
CA SER A 152 -18.56 10.87 -14.84
C SER A 152 -17.54 11.73 -15.60
N SER A 153 -18.01 12.67 -16.43
CA SER A 153 -17.13 13.70 -17.03
C SER A 153 -16.81 14.85 -16.09
N ASP A 154 -17.72 15.11 -15.14
CA ASP A 154 -17.69 16.31 -14.30
C ASP A 154 -16.85 16.10 -13.04
N GLU A 155 -16.65 14.83 -12.68
CA GLU A 155 -15.86 14.45 -11.53
C GLU A 155 -14.42 14.14 -11.92
N THR A 156 -13.49 14.98 -11.47
CA THR A 156 -12.07 14.86 -11.81
C THR A 156 -11.24 14.19 -10.72
N ASP A 157 -11.76 14.08 -9.50
CA ASP A 157 -11.01 13.61 -8.34
C ASP A 157 -11.83 12.68 -7.47
N LEU A 158 -11.18 11.63 -6.97
CA LEU A 158 -11.79 10.68 -6.06
C LEU A 158 -10.78 10.32 -4.96
N SER A 159 -11.21 10.42 -3.71
CA SER A 159 -10.45 9.98 -2.54
C SER A 159 -11.32 9.05 -1.71
N ILE A 160 -10.87 7.81 -1.52
CA ILE A 160 -11.62 6.77 -0.78
C ILE A 160 -10.79 6.29 0.41
N CYS A 161 -11.45 6.14 1.57
CA CYS A 161 -10.94 5.46 2.74
C CYS A 161 -11.71 4.15 2.98
N LEU A 162 -11.03 3.01 2.82
CA LEU A 162 -11.61 1.69 3.02
C LEU A 162 -11.53 1.29 4.50
N LYS A 163 -12.67 0.93 5.09
CA LYS A 163 -12.70 0.26 6.40
C LYS A 163 -12.10 -1.14 6.32
N PRO A 164 -11.63 -1.73 7.43
CA PRO A 164 -11.19 -3.13 7.45
C PRO A 164 -12.25 -4.06 6.85
N GLY A 165 -11.83 -4.94 5.93
CA GLY A 165 -12.74 -5.80 5.20
C GLY A 165 -12.15 -6.35 3.91
N THR A 166 -12.91 -7.25 3.28
CA THR A 166 -12.62 -7.76 1.93
C THR A 166 -13.62 -7.18 0.94
N TYR A 167 -13.12 -6.59 -0.13
CA TYR A 167 -13.89 -5.93 -1.17
C TYR A 167 -13.74 -6.73 -2.47
N ALA A 168 -14.78 -7.45 -2.88
CA ALA A 168 -14.81 -8.07 -4.19
C ALA A 168 -15.05 -6.99 -5.25
N LEU A 169 -14.19 -6.95 -6.27
CA LEU A 169 -14.34 -6.07 -7.43
C LEU A 169 -14.27 -6.92 -8.69
N ASP A 170 -15.29 -6.79 -9.52
CA ASP A 170 -15.29 -7.37 -10.86
C ASP A 170 -14.71 -6.37 -11.88
N ASP A 171 -14.82 -6.68 -13.17
CA ASP A 171 -14.35 -5.77 -14.23
C ASP A 171 -14.96 -4.37 -14.08
N LEU A 172 -14.09 -3.37 -14.21
CA LEU A 172 -14.44 -1.95 -14.18
C LEU A 172 -14.04 -1.31 -15.51
N PRO A 173 -14.81 -0.34 -16.02
CA PRO A 173 -14.35 0.45 -17.16
C PRO A 173 -13.05 1.18 -16.80
N ARG A 174 -12.24 1.48 -17.82
CA ARG A 174 -11.03 2.28 -17.67
C ARG A 174 -11.38 3.64 -17.05
N ILE A 175 -10.78 3.96 -15.91
CA ILE A 175 -10.80 5.31 -15.34
C ILE A 175 -9.86 6.15 -16.21
N ALA A 176 -10.40 7.09 -16.98
CA ALA A 176 -9.63 7.89 -17.93
C ALA A 176 -9.86 9.39 -17.74
N GLY A 177 -8.84 10.18 -18.11
CA GLY A 177 -8.96 11.65 -18.15
C GLY A 177 -9.14 12.32 -16.80
N LYS A 178 -8.75 11.66 -15.70
CA LYS A 178 -8.93 12.17 -14.33
C LYS A 178 -7.78 13.04 -13.87
N ARG A 179 -8.00 13.82 -12.81
CA ARG A 179 -6.93 14.55 -12.13
C ARG A 179 -6.34 13.71 -11.00
N SER A 180 -7.16 13.17 -10.09
CA SER A 180 -6.64 12.41 -8.94
C SER A 180 -7.49 11.17 -8.63
N LEU A 181 -6.85 10.04 -8.41
CA LEU A 181 -7.45 8.85 -7.82
C LEU A 181 -6.63 8.44 -6.60
N ARG A 182 -7.24 8.48 -5.42
CA ARG A 182 -6.61 8.12 -4.15
C ARG A 182 -7.42 7.04 -3.43
N ILE A 183 -6.80 5.93 -3.11
CA ILE A 183 -7.42 4.84 -2.36
C ILE A 183 -6.54 4.51 -1.16
N HIS A 184 -7.06 4.74 0.03
CA HIS A 184 -6.40 4.49 1.31
C HIS A 184 -7.13 3.36 2.03
N GLY A 185 -6.39 2.34 2.48
CA GLY A 185 -6.91 1.31 3.36
C GLY A 185 -6.57 1.57 4.83
N ALA A 186 -7.27 0.86 5.72
CA ALA A 186 -6.97 0.86 7.16
C ALA A 186 -5.68 0.09 7.52
N GLY A 187 -4.99 -0.50 6.54
CA GLY A 187 -3.77 -1.30 6.73
C GLY A 187 -3.71 -2.46 5.72
N ARG A 188 -2.50 -2.81 5.25
CA ARG A 188 -2.31 -3.84 4.21
C ARG A 188 -2.91 -5.21 4.55
N GLU A 189 -2.91 -5.58 5.83
CA GLU A 189 -3.52 -6.84 6.29
C GLU A 189 -5.00 -6.68 6.66
N ALA A 190 -5.46 -5.44 6.87
CA ALA A 190 -6.82 -5.14 7.30
C ALA A 190 -7.79 -4.97 6.13
N VAL A 191 -7.30 -4.52 4.96
CA VAL A 191 -8.09 -4.24 3.77
C VAL A 191 -7.58 -5.07 2.60
N THR A 192 -8.45 -5.88 2.00
CA THR A 192 -8.13 -6.66 0.80
C THR A 192 -9.15 -6.38 -0.30
N ILE A 193 -8.69 -5.89 -1.44
CA ILE A 193 -9.45 -5.84 -2.69
C ILE A 193 -9.18 -7.13 -3.45
N LYS A 194 -10.22 -7.93 -3.72
CA LYS A 194 -10.16 -9.12 -4.57
C LYS A 194 -10.67 -8.74 -5.95
N PHE A 195 -9.77 -8.56 -6.90
CA PHE A 195 -10.12 -8.18 -8.26
C PHE A 195 -10.26 -9.42 -9.14
N SER A 196 -11.45 -9.61 -9.70
CA SER A 196 -11.82 -10.76 -10.55
C SER A 196 -11.77 -10.46 -12.04
N GLY A 197 -11.59 -9.19 -12.40
CA GLY A 197 -11.48 -8.72 -13.78
C GLY A 197 -10.12 -8.99 -14.42
N ASP A 198 -10.02 -8.67 -15.71
CA ASP A 198 -8.79 -8.85 -16.48
C ASP A 198 -7.82 -7.66 -16.29
N GLN A 199 -8.32 -6.42 -16.30
CA GLN A 199 -7.48 -5.22 -16.13
C GLN A 199 -8.18 -4.12 -15.33
N LEU A 200 -7.58 -3.70 -14.22
CA LEU A 200 -7.93 -2.48 -13.50
C LEU A 200 -7.04 -1.35 -14.01
N SER A 201 -7.64 -0.38 -14.73
CA SER A 201 -6.89 0.68 -15.40
C SER A 201 -7.25 2.06 -14.85
N ALA A 202 -6.24 2.82 -14.43
CA ALA A 202 -6.37 4.19 -13.96
C ALA A 202 -5.42 5.12 -14.71
N GLU A 203 -6.00 6.07 -15.45
CA GLU A 203 -5.31 7.19 -16.08
C GLU A 203 -5.73 8.50 -15.42
N ALA A 204 -4.81 9.12 -14.68
CA ALA A 204 -5.02 10.36 -13.95
C ALA A 204 -3.72 11.17 -13.85
N ASP A 205 -3.76 12.47 -13.51
CA ASP A 205 -2.50 13.19 -13.19
C ASP A 205 -1.82 12.59 -11.97
N GLU A 206 -2.59 12.16 -10.98
CA GLU A 206 -2.12 11.57 -9.75
C GLU A 206 -2.88 10.26 -9.43
N VAL A 207 -2.15 9.19 -9.17
CA VAL A 207 -2.70 7.92 -8.66
C VAL A 207 -1.98 7.55 -7.37
N ILE A 208 -2.74 7.41 -6.28
CA ILE A 208 -2.24 7.10 -4.94
C ILE A 208 -2.94 5.84 -4.41
N LEU A 209 -2.16 4.84 -4.03
CA LEU A 209 -2.63 3.62 -3.36
C LEU A 209 -1.86 3.43 -2.05
N GLU A 210 -2.56 3.41 -0.92
CA GLU A 210 -1.90 3.27 0.38
C GLU A 210 -2.58 2.25 1.29
N ASN A 211 -1.77 1.52 2.05
CA ASN A 211 -2.23 0.71 3.18
C ASN A 211 -3.34 -0.31 2.84
N LEU A 212 -3.24 -0.97 1.68
CA LEU A 212 -4.20 -1.96 1.22
C LEU A 212 -3.54 -3.17 0.55
N SER A 213 -4.27 -4.27 0.46
CA SER A 213 -3.93 -5.42 -0.37
C SER A 213 -4.78 -5.45 -1.64
N LEU A 214 -4.16 -5.66 -2.80
CA LEU A 214 -4.82 -5.98 -4.07
C LEU A 214 -4.45 -7.41 -4.49
N SER A 215 -5.44 -8.29 -4.53
CA SER A 215 -5.26 -9.68 -4.93
C SER A 215 -6.02 -9.95 -6.22
N PHE A 216 -5.29 -10.31 -7.28
CA PHE A 216 -5.89 -10.78 -8.52
C PHE A 216 -6.35 -12.23 -8.36
N THR A 217 -7.62 -12.51 -8.65
CA THR A 217 -8.14 -13.88 -8.59
C THR A 217 -7.88 -14.66 -9.88
N ARG A 218 -7.65 -13.97 -11.00
CA ARG A 218 -7.28 -14.56 -12.29
C ARG A 218 -5.79 -14.40 -12.57
N GLY A 219 -5.20 -15.40 -13.25
CA GLY A 219 -3.78 -15.42 -13.58
C GLY A 219 -3.32 -14.35 -14.59
N ASN A 220 -4.24 -13.76 -15.35
CA ASN A 220 -4.00 -12.64 -16.28
C ASN A 220 -4.39 -11.27 -15.70
N GLY A 221 -4.86 -11.20 -14.46
CA GLY A 221 -5.27 -9.93 -13.85
C GLY A 221 -4.13 -8.92 -13.83
N GLN A 222 -4.39 -7.67 -14.22
CA GLN A 222 -3.41 -6.58 -14.29
C GLN A 222 -3.92 -5.30 -13.61
N LEU A 223 -3.01 -4.58 -12.94
CA LEU A 223 -3.18 -3.17 -12.57
C LEU A 223 -2.38 -2.31 -13.54
N ARG A 224 -3.03 -1.38 -14.23
CA ARG A 224 -2.39 -0.42 -15.12
C ARG A 224 -2.57 1.00 -14.59
N ILE A 225 -1.47 1.67 -14.32
CA ILE A 225 -1.41 3.06 -13.83
C ILE A 225 -0.75 3.91 -14.92
N GLU A 226 -1.49 4.85 -15.48
CA GLU A 226 -1.00 5.85 -16.44
C GLU A 226 -1.10 7.24 -15.80
N ALA A 227 0.00 7.72 -15.20
CA ALA A 227 -0.05 8.93 -14.39
C ALA A 227 1.16 9.86 -14.55
N ALA A 228 0.95 11.15 -14.26
CA ALA A 228 2.06 12.08 -14.12
C ALA A 228 2.78 11.88 -12.78
N THR A 229 2.05 11.50 -11.72
CA THR A 229 2.58 11.09 -10.42
C THR A 229 1.93 9.79 -9.97
N SER A 230 2.73 8.78 -9.63
CA SER A 230 2.28 7.51 -9.07
C SER A 230 2.89 7.29 -7.70
N GLN A 231 2.04 7.22 -6.67
CA GLN A 231 2.45 6.94 -5.30
C GLN A 231 1.83 5.63 -4.85
N THR A 232 2.63 4.73 -4.30
CA THR A 232 2.11 3.50 -3.73
C THR A 232 2.89 3.19 -2.47
N ARG A 233 2.19 3.07 -1.34
CA ARG A 233 2.84 2.96 -0.03
C ARG A 233 2.24 1.86 0.83
N SER A 234 3.11 1.03 1.38
CA SER A 234 2.75 -0.02 2.34
C SER A 234 1.62 -0.91 1.80
N CYS A 235 1.59 -1.19 0.50
CA CYS A 235 0.60 -2.04 -0.15
C CYS A 235 1.12 -3.45 -0.38
N ARG A 236 0.21 -4.42 -0.52
CA ARG A 236 0.53 -5.77 -1.03
C ARG A 236 -0.23 -6.00 -2.33
N ILE A 237 0.47 -6.32 -3.42
CA ILE A 237 -0.16 -6.64 -4.70
C ILE A 237 0.27 -8.05 -5.08
N ALA A 238 -0.70 -8.95 -5.30
CA ALA A 238 -0.43 -10.36 -5.49
C ALA A 238 -1.22 -10.98 -6.65
N ARG A 239 -0.52 -11.80 -7.44
CA ARG A 239 -1.08 -12.63 -8.51
C ARG A 239 -0.38 -13.98 -8.58
N SER A 240 -1.16 -15.02 -8.87
CA SER A 240 -0.64 -16.33 -9.24
C SER A 240 -1.16 -16.72 -10.63
N SER A 241 -0.25 -17.12 -11.50
CA SER A 241 -0.49 -17.53 -12.89
C SER A 241 -0.15 -19.03 -13.05
N SER A 242 -0.53 -19.65 -14.16
CA SER A 242 -0.03 -20.97 -14.58
C SER A 242 0.65 -20.95 -15.95
N ARG A 243 0.69 -19.78 -16.62
CA ARG A 243 1.21 -19.61 -17.98
C ARG A 243 2.42 -18.67 -17.98
N GLU A 244 3.40 -19.00 -18.81
CA GLU A 244 4.51 -18.07 -19.14
C GLU A 244 4.02 -16.99 -20.10
N GLY A 245 4.65 -15.82 -20.07
CA GLY A 245 4.33 -14.71 -20.97
C GLY A 245 2.97 -14.07 -20.70
N THR A 246 2.44 -14.19 -19.47
CA THR A 246 1.28 -13.43 -19.04
C THR A 246 1.59 -11.93 -19.01
N ASP A 247 0.57 -11.11 -19.26
CA ASP A 247 0.65 -9.67 -19.08
C ASP A 247 1.25 -9.34 -17.71
N PRO A 248 2.07 -8.29 -17.55
CA PRO A 248 2.63 -7.94 -16.25
C PRO A 248 1.54 -7.71 -15.20
N MET A 249 1.81 -8.07 -13.94
CA MET A 249 0.84 -7.87 -12.84
C MET A 249 0.57 -6.39 -12.61
N VAL A 250 1.61 -5.55 -12.63
CA VAL A 250 1.47 -4.10 -12.53
C VAL A 250 2.27 -3.41 -13.62
N VAL A 251 1.63 -2.47 -14.32
CA VAL A 251 2.28 -1.61 -15.31
C VAL A 251 2.11 -0.17 -14.88
N VAL A 252 3.23 0.55 -14.75
CA VAL A 252 3.25 1.99 -14.51
C VAL A 252 3.81 2.70 -15.73
N ALA A 253 3.08 3.67 -16.24
CA ALA A 253 3.45 4.49 -17.39
C ALA A 253 3.13 5.97 -17.11
N GLY A 254 3.76 6.86 -17.89
CA GLY A 254 3.34 8.26 -17.93
C GLY A 254 1.99 8.42 -18.61
N ARG A 255 1.27 9.48 -18.25
CA ARG A 255 -0.02 9.80 -18.87
C ARG A 255 0.18 10.15 -20.34
N GLY A 256 -0.37 9.36 -21.25
CA GLY A 256 -0.14 9.51 -22.69
C GLY A 256 1.34 9.31 -23.05
N SER A 257 2.00 10.33 -23.60
CA SER A 257 3.42 10.28 -23.98
C SER A 257 4.34 11.05 -23.03
N THR A 258 3.88 11.38 -21.81
CA THR A 258 4.64 12.17 -20.83
C THR A 258 5.47 11.28 -19.89
N SER A 259 6.27 11.90 -19.04
CA SER A 259 6.94 11.24 -17.92
C SER A 259 5.97 10.90 -16.78
N CYS A 260 6.38 9.97 -15.93
CA CYS A 260 5.74 9.67 -14.64
C CYS A 260 6.78 9.89 -13.53
N ARG A 261 6.40 10.60 -12.46
CA ARG A 261 7.14 10.67 -11.20
C ARG A 261 6.65 9.58 -10.26
N LEU A 262 7.54 8.65 -9.95
CA LEU A 262 7.28 7.46 -9.15
C LEU A 262 7.74 7.67 -7.71
N ALA A 263 6.90 7.31 -6.75
CA ALA A 263 7.20 7.35 -5.31
C ALA A 263 6.62 6.11 -4.62
N TRP A 264 7.33 4.99 -4.69
CA TRP A 264 6.85 3.69 -4.22
C TRP A 264 7.64 3.19 -3.01
N HIS A 265 6.97 3.05 -1.88
CA HIS A 265 7.62 2.78 -0.60
C HIS A 265 7.01 1.57 0.13
N GLU A 266 7.87 0.68 0.63
CA GLU A 266 7.48 -0.39 1.56
C GLU A 266 6.39 -1.35 1.04
N ASN A 267 6.32 -1.55 -0.28
CA ASN A 267 5.33 -2.43 -0.89
C ASN A 267 5.81 -3.89 -0.96
N ILE A 268 4.85 -4.83 -1.03
CA ILE A 268 5.12 -6.24 -1.29
C ILE A 268 4.43 -6.63 -2.60
N LEU A 269 5.22 -6.94 -3.62
CA LEU A 269 4.73 -7.37 -4.92
C LEU A 269 5.04 -8.86 -5.10
N TYR A 270 3.99 -9.66 -5.29
CA TYR A 270 4.11 -11.11 -5.43
C TYR A 270 3.51 -11.56 -6.76
N ALA A 271 4.35 -11.97 -7.70
CA ALA A 271 3.92 -12.49 -8.99
C ALA A 271 4.67 -13.79 -9.30
N GLN A 272 3.93 -14.90 -9.31
CA GLN A 272 4.50 -16.24 -9.49
C GLN A 272 3.65 -17.07 -10.46
N ILE A 273 4.33 -17.85 -11.30
CA ILE A 273 3.73 -18.87 -12.14
C ILE A 273 3.86 -20.21 -11.41
N ARG A 274 2.72 -20.88 -11.25
CA ARG A 274 2.57 -22.19 -10.62
C ARG A 274 2.51 -23.26 -11.70
N ARG A 275 3.40 -24.25 -11.63
CA ARG A 275 3.42 -25.40 -12.54
C ARG A 275 3.57 -26.68 -11.77
N THR A 276 2.89 -27.74 -12.20
CA THR A 276 3.22 -29.07 -11.68
C THR A 276 4.64 -29.45 -12.04
N THR A 277 5.36 -29.99 -11.07
CA THR A 277 6.64 -30.66 -11.26
C THR A 277 6.44 -32.02 -11.93
N GLY A 278 7.48 -32.53 -12.61
CA GLY A 278 7.48 -33.84 -13.25
C GLY A 278 7.45 -35.05 -12.30
N LEU A 279 7.13 -34.87 -11.01
CA LEU A 279 7.10 -35.93 -9.99
C LEU A 279 5.98 -36.97 -10.19
N GLY A 280 5.17 -36.85 -11.25
CA GLY A 280 4.05 -37.74 -11.54
C GLY A 280 2.88 -37.57 -10.56
N THR A 281 1.79 -38.29 -10.81
CA THR A 281 0.52 -38.19 -10.05
C THR A 281 0.21 -39.42 -9.20
N ASP A 282 1.02 -40.47 -9.28
CA ASP A 282 0.74 -41.77 -8.63
C ASP A 282 0.57 -41.66 -7.11
N TRP A 283 1.29 -40.75 -6.45
CA TRP A 283 1.20 -40.54 -4.99
C TRP A 283 -0.17 -40.04 -4.55
N ALA A 284 -0.92 -39.42 -5.48
CA ALA A 284 -2.27 -38.93 -5.29
C ALA A 284 -3.32 -39.91 -5.86
N SER A 285 -2.94 -41.10 -6.34
CA SER A 285 -3.88 -42.07 -6.89
C SER A 285 -4.84 -42.64 -5.84
N PRO A 286 -6.05 -43.09 -6.24
CA PRO A 286 -7.06 -43.62 -5.29
C PRO A 286 -6.54 -44.81 -4.48
N ASP A 287 -5.72 -45.66 -5.09
CA ASP A 287 -5.15 -46.85 -4.46
C ASP A 287 -4.09 -46.50 -3.39
N VAL A 288 -3.38 -45.37 -3.58
CA VAL A 288 -2.35 -44.91 -2.63
C VAL A 288 -2.95 -44.07 -1.51
N VAL A 289 -3.86 -43.16 -1.82
CA VAL A 289 -4.56 -42.31 -0.84
C VAL A 289 -5.57 -43.13 -0.03
N GLY A 290 -6.12 -44.20 -0.63
CA GLY A 290 -7.19 -45.02 -0.06
C GLY A 290 -8.54 -44.30 -0.03
N ASP A 291 -8.69 -43.22 -0.80
CA ASP A 291 -9.89 -42.39 -0.90
C ASP A 291 -10.02 -41.77 -2.30
N PRO A 292 -10.99 -42.22 -3.12
CA PRO A 292 -11.16 -41.72 -4.49
C PRO A 292 -11.53 -40.24 -4.57
N GLU A 293 -12.25 -39.70 -3.57
CA GLU A 293 -12.70 -38.32 -3.56
C GLU A 293 -11.54 -37.36 -3.26
N LEU A 294 -10.76 -37.63 -2.21
CA LEU A 294 -9.54 -36.87 -1.92
C LEU A 294 -8.54 -36.98 -3.06
N SER A 295 -8.37 -38.18 -3.63
CA SER A 295 -7.54 -38.41 -4.82
C SER A 295 -7.97 -37.51 -5.98
N GLY A 296 -9.27 -37.47 -6.29
CA GLY A 296 -9.80 -36.60 -7.35
C GLY A 296 -9.53 -35.12 -7.13
N ILE A 297 -9.69 -34.63 -5.89
CA ILE A 297 -9.40 -33.23 -5.53
C ILE A 297 -7.90 -32.94 -5.68
N LEU A 298 -7.04 -33.82 -5.15
CA LEU A 298 -5.58 -33.68 -5.22
C LEU A 298 -5.11 -33.66 -6.68
N LEU A 299 -5.55 -34.63 -7.48
CA LEU A 299 -5.23 -34.67 -8.92
C LEU A 299 -5.74 -33.44 -9.66
N GLY A 300 -6.81 -32.80 -9.20
CA GLY A 300 -7.31 -31.52 -9.72
C GLY A 300 -6.27 -30.40 -9.70
N PHE A 301 -5.32 -30.38 -8.75
CA PHE A 301 -4.23 -29.40 -8.73
C PHE A 301 -3.22 -29.56 -9.86
N SER A 302 -3.31 -30.61 -10.67
CA SER A 302 -2.58 -30.67 -11.93
C SER A 302 -3.19 -29.83 -13.04
N ASN A 303 -4.41 -29.31 -12.85
CA ASN A 303 -5.06 -28.46 -13.83
C ASN A 303 -4.49 -27.03 -13.78
N PRO A 304 -3.86 -26.53 -14.87
CA PRO A 304 -3.34 -25.17 -14.93
C PRO A 304 -4.39 -24.09 -14.64
N ASP A 305 -5.66 -24.31 -15.00
CA ASP A 305 -6.72 -23.33 -14.79
C ASP A 305 -7.07 -23.20 -13.29
N LEU A 306 -6.98 -24.30 -12.53
CA LEU A 306 -7.14 -24.27 -11.08
C LEU A 306 -5.97 -23.53 -10.42
N LEU A 307 -4.73 -23.78 -10.87
CA LEU A 307 -3.54 -23.13 -10.32
C LEU A 307 -3.50 -21.61 -10.60
N ALA A 308 -4.09 -21.16 -11.71
CA ALA A 308 -4.20 -19.76 -12.09
C ALA A 308 -5.38 -19.02 -11.44
N ASN A 309 -6.33 -19.74 -10.82
CA ASN A 309 -7.48 -19.14 -10.16
C ASN A 309 -7.34 -19.25 -8.65
N LYS A 310 -6.91 -18.17 -7.98
CA LYS A 310 -6.68 -18.18 -6.53
C LYS A 310 -7.94 -18.55 -5.74
N SER A 311 -9.11 -18.07 -6.13
CA SER A 311 -10.34 -18.36 -5.40
C SER A 311 -10.72 -19.84 -5.49
N ALA A 312 -10.65 -20.40 -6.70
CA ALA A 312 -10.92 -21.82 -6.92
C ALA A 312 -9.86 -22.72 -6.27
N TYR A 313 -8.60 -22.29 -6.29
CA TYR A 313 -7.49 -22.96 -5.61
C TYR A 313 -7.73 -23.04 -4.10
N ASP A 314 -8.02 -21.89 -3.44
CA ASP A 314 -8.24 -21.83 -2.00
C ASP A 314 -9.47 -22.69 -1.60
N GLU A 315 -10.53 -22.69 -2.41
CA GLU A 315 -11.69 -23.57 -2.21
C GLU A 315 -11.33 -25.07 -2.35
N ALA A 316 -10.54 -25.42 -3.35
CA ALA A 316 -10.09 -26.80 -3.56
C ALA A 316 -9.20 -27.28 -2.40
N VAL A 317 -8.32 -26.42 -1.87
CA VAL A 317 -7.50 -26.71 -0.68
C VAL A 317 -8.41 -26.96 0.52
N GLY A 318 -9.41 -26.11 0.75
CA GLY A 318 -10.39 -26.30 1.82
C GLY A 318 -11.15 -27.62 1.71
N LYS A 319 -11.58 -28.01 0.50
CA LYS A 319 -12.24 -29.30 0.24
C LYS A 319 -11.32 -30.49 0.50
N ALA A 320 -10.06 -30.42 0.03
CA ALA A 320 -9.07 -31.44 0.28
C ALA A 320 -8.80 -31.60 1.79
N ALA A 321 -8.65 -30.49 2.52
CA ALA A 321 -8.42 -30.49 3.96
C ALA A 321 -9.60 -31.09 4.74
N ALA A 322 -10.83 -30.70 4.41
CA ALA A 322 -12.03 -31.26 5.03
C ALA A 322 -12.13 -32.77 4.80
N ARG A 323 -11.82 -33.24 3.58
CA ARG A 323 -11.81 -34.67 3.25
C ARG A 323 -10.67 -35.41 3.96
N LEU A 324 -9.50 -34.79 4.06
CA LEU A 324 -8.35 -35.34 4.80
C LEU A 324 -8.68 -35.63 6.26
N ILE A 325 -9.37 -34.71 6.94
CA ILE A 325 -9.79 -34.89 8.35
C ILE A 325 -10.73 -36.09 8.49
N SER A 326 -11.60 -36.32 7.52
CA SER A 326 -12.55 -37.46 7.53
C SER A 326 -11.88 -38.82 7.34
N LEU A 327 -10.60 -38.86 6.94
CA LEU A 327 -9.88 -40.11 6.73
C LEU A 327 -9.46 -40.78 8.05
N PRO A 328 -9.66 -42.10 8.18
CA PRO A 328 -9.13 -42.86 9.31
C PRO A 328 -7.62 -42.65 9.46
N LYS A 329 -7.16 -42.51 10.72
CA LYS A 329 -5.74 -42.31 11.06
C LYS A 329 -4.82 -43.36 10.41
N SER A 330 -5.27 -44.62 10.32
CA SER A 330 -4.51 -45.70 9.68
C SER A 330 -4.26 -45.43 8.19
N LYS A 331 -5.27 -44.92 7.46
CA LYS A 331 -5.14 -44.52 6.05
C LYS A 331 -4.24 -43.30 5.90
N ARG A 332 -4.43 -42.26 6.72
CA ARG A 332 -3.57 -41.05 6.73
C ARG A 332 -2.09 -41.41 6.96
N THR A 333 -1.82 -42.26 7.94
CA THR A 333 -0.46 -42.70 8.28
C THR A 333 0.18 -43.52 7.16
N SER A 334 -0.58 -44.44 6.56
CA SER A 334 -0.11 -45.24 5.41
C SER A 334 0.23 -44.36 4.22
N TRP A 335 -0.66 -43.42 3.88
CA TRP A 335 -0.43 -42.49 2.79
C TRP A 335 0.78 -41.58 3.04
N GLY A 336 0.89 -41.03 4.26
CA GLY A 336 2.04 -40.20 4.68
C GLY A 336 3.38 -40.93 4.52
N ALA A 337 3.45 -42.23 4.84
CA ALA A 337 4.66 -43.02 4.63
C ALA A 337 5.02 -43.17 3.14
N THR A 338 4.02 -43.38 2.27
CA THR A 338 4.24 -43.45 0.81
C THR A 338 4.72 -42.13 0.23
N VAL A 339 4.11 -41.01 0.66
CA VAL A 339 4.52 -39.66 0.28
C VAL A 339 5.96 -39.41 0.71
N THR A 340 6.31 -39.64 1.99
CA THR A 340 7.69 -39.43 2.46
C THR A 340 8.70 -40.22 1.63
N GLY A 341 8.45 -41.51 1.35
CA GLY A 341 9.36 -42.33 0.54
C GLY A 341 9.59 -41.78 -0.86
N ARG A 342 8.56 -41.28 -1.55
CA ARG A 342 8.70 -40.74 -2.92
C ARG A 342 9.39 -39.37 -2.96
N PHE A 343 9.09 -38.49 -2.01
CA PHE A 343 9.69 -37.15 -1.99
C PHE A 343 11.13 -37.14 -1.42
N THR A 344 11.58 -38.21 -0.74
CA THR A 344 12.99 -38.39 -0.34
C THR A 344 13.86 -39.05 -1.41
N ASP A 345 13.29 -39.91 -2.27
CA ASP A 345 14.03 -40.62 -3.34
C ASP A 345 14.21 -39.80 -4.62
N ALA A 346 13.41 -38.75 -4.81
CA ALA A 346 13.73 -37.75 -5.82
C ALA A 346 15.06 -37.11 -5.41
N THR A 347 16.12 -37.35 -6.18
CA THR A 347 17.34 -36.53 -6.21
C THR A 347 16.96 -35.14 -6.69
N ALA A 348 16.15 -34.43 -5.91
CA ALA A 348 16.03 -33.01 -5.99
C ALA A 348 17.39 -32.51 -5.52
N SER A 349 18.28 -32.21 -6.48
CA SER A 349 19.15 -31.06 -6.30
C SER A 349 18.29 -30.01 -5.61
N PRO A 350 18.72 -29.47 -4.46
CA PRO A 350 18.00 -28.36 -3.89
C PRO A 350 18.01 -27.31 -4.99
N LEU A 351 16.88 -27.13 -5.68
CA LEU A 351 16.48 -25.81 -6.10
C LEU A 351 16.35 -25.09 -4.78
N ALA A 352 17.50 -24.57 -4.39
CA ALA A 352 17.68 -23.74 -3.26
C ALA A 352 16.65 -22.64 -3.49
N ILE A 353 15.58 -22.68 -2.71
CA ILE A 353 14.91 -21.44 -2.32
C ILE A 353 15.90 -20.75 -1.36
N THR A 354 17.11 -20.47 -1.85
CA THR A 354 18.03 -19.48 -1.32
C THR A 354 17.59 -18.19 -1.99
N GLY A 355 16.43 -17.67 -1.61
CA GLY A 355 15.93 -16.48 -2.29
C GLY A 355 14.49 -16.06 -2.07
N VAL A 356 13.62 -16.84 -1.43
CA VAL A 356 12.30 -16.30 -1.07
C VAL A 356 12.40 -15.71 0.31
N GLY A 357 12.14 -14.41 0.40
CA GLY A 357 12.02 -13.74 1.66
C GLY A 357 10.88 -14.24 2.48
N ASN A 358 11.10 -14.17 3.78
CA ASN A 358 10.09 -14.28 4.83
C ASN A 358 8.97 -13.22 4.71
N ALA A 359 8.37 -13.04 3.53
CA ALA A 359 7.09 -12.38 3.38
C ALA A 359 6.08 -13.38 2.83
N LEU A 360 5.31 -13.96 3.76
CA LEU A 360 3.96 -14.45 3.51
C LEU A 360 3.84 -15.64 2.53
N ILE A 361 4.75 -16.61 2.63
CA ILE A 361 4.28 -17.98 2.87
C ILE A 361 3.86 -17.98 4.35
N PRO A 362 2.63 -18.39 4.73
CA PRO A 362 2.27 -18.48 6.15
C PRO A 362 3.38 -19.24 6.87
N THR A 363 3.91 -18.62 7.93
CA THR A 363 4.97 -19.13 8.82
C THR A 363 5.02 -20.66 8.89
N GLY A 364 5.95 -21.20 8.11
CA GLY A 364 6.24 -22.61 7.99
C GLY A 364 7.51 -22.70 7.18
N GLY A 365 8.68 -22.67 7.84
CA GLY A 365 9.92 -23.04 7.17
C GLY A 365 9.70 -24.38 6.47
N ARG A 366 10.19 -24.53 5.23
CA ARG A 366 10.05 -25.75 4.39
C ARG A 366 9.97 -26.97 5.29
N VAL A 367 8.76 -27.43 5.56
CA VAL A 367 8.64 -28.63 6.36
C VAL A 367 8.94 -29.74 5.38
N SER A 368 10.00 -30.50 5.67
CA SER A 368 10.40 -31.65 4.85
C SER A 368 9.19 -32.57 4.66
N ALA A 369 9.27 -33.53 3.74
CA ALA A 369 8.25 -34.59 3.66
C ALA A 369 8.00 -35.31 5.01
N GLY A 370 8.90 -35.15 6.00
CA GLY A 370 8.69 -35.52 7.41
C GLY A 370 7.62 -34.66 8.12
N ALA A 371 7.60 -33.34 7.90
CA ALA A 371 6.58 -32.41 8.39
C ALA A 371 5.13 -32.82 8.11
N PHE A 372 4.85 -33.02 6.83
CA PHE A 372 3.55 -33.48 6.34
C PHE A 372 3.17 -34.84 6.95
N SER A 373 4.12 -35.78 6.99
CA SER A 373 3.93 -37.10 7.58
C SER A 373 3.60 -37.04 9.08
N GLU A 374 4.22 -36.15 9.84
CA GLU A 374 3.91 -35.94 11.27
C GLU A 374 2.50 -35.38 11.47
N VAL A 375 2.06 -34.42 10.64
CA VAL A 375 0.68 -33.90 10.70
C VAL A 375 -0.33 -34.99 10.41
N LEU A 376 -0.06 -35.87 9.44
CA LEU A 376 -0.95 -37.00 9.12
C LEU A 376 -1.07 -38.06 10.22
N LYS A 377 -0.07 -38.17 11.11
CA LYS A 377 -0.07 -39.09 12.27
C LYS A 377 -0.85 -38.57 13.47
N ALA A 378 -1.27 -37.31 13.48
CA ALA A 378 -2.03 -36.72 14.57
C ALA A 378 -3.32 -37.52 14.85
N GLU A 379 -3.62 -37.70 16.13
CA GLU A 379 -4.84 -38.38 16.59
C GLU A 379 -6.08 -37.59 16.14
N ASP A 380 -6.12 -36.32 16.50
CA ASP A 380 -7.08 -35.34 16.01
C ASP A 380 -6.39 -34.36 15.06
N LEU A 381 -7.00 -34.13 13.89
CA LEU A 381 -6.48 -33.20 12.89
C LEU A 381 -7.45 -32.02 12.75
N GLY A 382 -6.99 -30.83 13.15
CA GLY A 382 -7.75 -29.60 12.99
C GLY A 382 -7.78 -29.11 11.54
N LEU A 383 -8.79 -28.29 11.19
CA LEU A 383 -8.92 -27.75 9.83
C LEU A 383 -7.70 -26.90 9.41
N ALA A 384 -7.17 -26.08 10.30
CA ALA A 384 -6.01 -25.25 10.01
C ALA A 384 -4.76 -26.09 9.71
N ASP A 385 -4.52 -27.14 10.49
CA ASP A 385 -3.39 -28.06 10.29
C ASP A 385 -3.56 -28.89 9.01
N ALA A 386 -4.80 -29.32 8.70
CA ALA A 386 -5.11 -30.04 7.47
C ALA A 386 -4.92 -29.16 6.23
N VAL A 387 -5.36 -27.90 6.26
CA VAL A 387 -5.13 -26.93 5.17
C VAL A 387 -3.64 -26.75 4.94
N LYS A 388 -2.88 -26.49 6.02
CA LYS A 388 -1.43 -26.32 5.93
C LYS A 388 -0.73 -27.56 5.38
N ALA A 389 -1.13 -28.76 5.82
CA ALA A 389 -0.58 -30.01 5.30
C ALA A 389 -0.83 -30.19 3.79
N VAL A 390 -2.05 -29.89 3.33
CA VAL A 390 -2.38 -29.95 1.90
C VAL A 390 -1.56 -28.92 1.10
N GLU A 391 -1.45 -27.69 1.59
CA GLU A 391 -0.62 -26.66 0.96
C GLU A 391 0.85 -27.06 0.90
N ASP A 392 1.41 -27.59 1.98
CA ASP A 392 2.80 -28.07 2.05
C ASP A 392 3.05 -29.18 1.01
N LEU A 393 2.11 -30.12 0.87
CA LEU A 393 2.18 -31.17 -0.13
C LEU A 393 2.13 -30.62 -1.55
N ILE A 394 1.23 -29.66 -1.81
CA ILE A 394 1.13 -29.00 -3.12
C ILE A 394 2.42 -28.22 -3.42
N VAL A 395 3.04 -27.56 -2.44
CA VAL A 395 4.31 -26.83 -2.63
C VAL A 395 5.46 -27.75 -3.01
N GLN A 396 5.45 -29.02 -2.59
CA GLN A 396 6.43 -30.02 -3.07
C GLN A 396 6.15 -30.47 -4.50
N TRP A 397 4.87 -30.47 -4.91
CA TRP A 397 4.46 -30.89 -6.24
C TRP A 397 4.43 -29.76 -7.27
N VAL A 398 4.30 -28.51 -6.85
CA VAL A 398 4.17 -27.34 -7.73
C VAL A 398 5.46 -26.51 -7.64
N SER A 399 6.10 -26.28 -8.79
CA SER A 399 7.16 -25.29 -8.90
C SER A 399 6.57 -23.88 -9.02
N TYR A 400 7.28 -22.95 -8.42
CA TYR A 400 6.98 -21.52 -8.48
C TYR A 400 8.12 -20.86 -9.25
N THR A 401 7.79 -20.27 -10.39
CA THR A 401 8.73 -19.46 -11.15
C THR A 401 8.30 -18.00 -11.12
N PRO A 402 9.22 -17.04 -10.89
CA PRO A 402 8.88 -15.63 -10.91
C PRO A 402 8.19 -15.20 -12.20
N ASP A 403 7.26 -14.25 -12.08
CA ASP A 403 6.59 -13.57 -13.18
C ASP A 403 6.88 -12.05 -13.13
N TYR A 404 6.45 -11.28 -14.13
CA TYR A 404 6.56 -9.83 -14.12
C TYR A 404 5.64 -9.19 -13.07
N ALA A 405 6.22 -8.86 -11.91
CA ALA A 405 5.50 -8.24 -10.81
C ALA A 405 5.25 -6.74 -11.05
N LEU A 406 6.24 -6.03 -11.58
CA LEU A 406 6.18 -4.60 -11.87
C LEU A 406 6.89 -4.28 -13.17
N VAL A 407 6.22 -3.54 -14.03
CA VAL A 407 6.80 -2.95 -15.25
C VAL A 407 6.78 -1.44 -15.14
N LEU A 408 7.95 -0.84 -15.35
CA LEU A 408 8.09 0.58 -15.63
C LEU A 408 8.12 0.73 -17.16
N ALA A 409 6.99 1.15 -17.75
CA ALA A 409 6.72 0.97 -19.17
C ALA A 409 7.74 1.66 -20.09
N SER A 410 8.30 2.79 -19.66
CA SER A 410 9.30 3.54 -20.42
C SER A 410 10.39 4.13 -19.53
N GLU A 411 11.48 4.53 -20.16
CA GLU A 411 12.61 5.25 -19.56
C GLU A 411 12.24 6.65 -19.03
N GLN A 412 10.99 7.08 -19.19
CA GLN A 412 10.44 8.32 -18.65
C GLN A 412 9.70 8.13 -17.32
N VAL A 413 9.55 6.89 -16.86
CA VAL A 413 8.98 6.57 -15.53
C VAL A 413 10.11 6.60 -14.50
N GLY A 414 10.46 7.81 -14.06
CA GLY A 414 11.54 8.06 -13.10
C GLY A 414 11.02 8.33 -11.69
N GLY A 415 11.91 8.37 -10.70
CA GLY A 415 11.56 8.59 -9.29
C GLY A 415 12.22 7.55 -8.39
N ILE A 416 11.55 7.17 -7.31
CA ILE A 416 12.09 6.28 -6.28
C ILE A 416 11.22 5.05 -6.04
N LEU A 417 11.86 3.89 -5.94
CA LEU A 417 11.34 2.67 -5.33
C LEU A 417 12.22 2.38 -4.12
N GLU A 418 11.66 2.55 -2.92
CA GLU A 418 12.39 2.38 -1.66
C GLU A 418 11.76 1.31 -0.76
N GLY A 419 12.58 0.42 -0.21
CA GLY A 419 12.14 -0.51 0.83
C GLY A 419 11.10 -1.54 0.37
N ASN A 420 10.95 -1.76 -0.94
CA ASN A 420 9.97 -2.68 -1.49
C ASN A 420 10.51 -4.12 -1.49
N GLN A 421 9.61 -5.09 -1.37
CA GLN A 421 9.88 -6.50 -1.64
C GLN A 421 9.18 -6.92 -2.94
N VAL A 422 9.96 -7.41 -3.91
CA VAL A 422 9.46 -7.86 -5.21
C VAL A 422 9.79 -9.34 -5.39
N ASP A 423 8.83 -10.18 -4.99
CA ASP A 423 8.80 -11.63 -5.21
C ASP A 423 8.24 -11.92 -6.61
N GLY A 424 8.99 -11.45 -7.61
CA GLY A 424 8.77 -11.52 -9.04
C GLY A 424 9.86 -10.71 -9.74
N TRP A 425 9.71 -10.43 -11.03
CA TRP A 425 10.64 -9.57 -11.76
C TRP A 425 10.18 -8.11 -11.79
N LEU A 426 11.12 -7.19 -11.57
CA LEU A 426 10.99 -5.78 -11.93
C LEU A 426 11.49 -5.62 -13.36
N LEU A 427 10.63 -5.24 -14.31
CA LEU A 427 11.01 -5.03 -15.70
C LEU A 427 11.08 -3.54 -16.03
N LEU A 428 12.25 -3.11 -16.48
CA LEU A 428 12.50 -1.83 -17.12
C LEU A 428 12.05 -1.93 -18.59
N GLY A 429 10.83 -1.48 -18.89
CA GLY A 429 10.19 -1.67 -20.20
C GLY A 429 10.86 -0.89 -21.34
N ASN A 430 11.59 0.20 -21.04
CA ASN A 430 12.38 0.98 -22.00
C ASN A 430 11.61 1.42 -23.26
N GLY A 431 10.28 1.56 -23.15
CA GLY A 431 9.40 2.01 -24.23
C GLY A 431 9.04 0.92 -25.24
N ILE A 432 9.29 -0.35 -24.93
CA ILE A 432 8.87 -1.49 -25.75
C ILE A 432 7.47 -1.92 -25.30
N GLY A 433 6.55 -2.04 -26.25
CA GLY A 433 5.14 -2.38 -25.98
C GLY A 433 4.91 -3.87 -25.74
N GLU A 434 5.71 -4.73 -26.37
CA GLU A 434 5.75 -6.16 -26.10
C GLU A 434 6.91 -6.42 -25.14
N TYR A 435 6.69 -7.24 -24.11
CA TYR A 435 7.70 -7.54 -23.09
C TYR A 435 8.28 -8.94 -23.36
N PRO A 436 9.17 -9.09 -24.38
CA PRO A 436 9.69 -10.38 -24.77
C PRO A 436 10.40 -11.05 -23.59
N ASP A 437 10.35 -12.38 -23.55
CA ASP A 437 11.10 -13.18 -22.58
C ASP A 437 12.58 -12.78 -22.65
N PRO A 438 13.16 -12.22 -21.57
CA PRO A 438 14.44 -11.58 -21.62
C PRO A 438 15.48 -12.68 -21.47
N GLN A 439 15.63 -13.58 -22.44
CA GLN A 439 16.66 -14.61 -22.40
C GLN A 439 17.97 -14.12 -23.05
N LEU A 440 17.88 -13.16 -23.97
CA LEU A 440 19.03 -12.61 -24.67
C LEU A 440 19.83 -11.66 -23.77
N HIS A 441 21.13 -11.91 -23.63
CA HIS A 441 22.06 -11.04 -22.92
C HIS A 441 23.26 -10.75 -23.82
N PRO A 442 23.66 -9.47 -24.00
CA PRO A 442 24.82 -9.16 -24.80
C PRO A 442 26.09 -9.55 -24.03
N ILE A 443 26.96 -10.33 -24.67
CA ILE A 443 28.30 -10.70 -24.14
C ILE A 443 29.37 -9.66 -24.52
N GLY A 444 28.98 -8.58 -25.19
CA GLY A 444 29.83 -7.47 -25.57
C GLY A 444 29.10 -6.49 -26.48
N LYS A 445 29.85 -5.56 -27.09
CA LYS A 445 29.34 -4.61 -28.10
C LYS A 445 30.21 -4.60 -29.35
N THR A 446 29.64 -4.15 -30.47
CA THR A 446 30.35 -3.76 -31.71
C THR A 446 30.30 -2.24 -31.96
N LEU A 447 29.53 -1.51 -31.15
CA LEU A 447 29.35 -0.06 -31.25
C LEU A 447 30.58 0.74 -30.78
N GLU A 448 31.06 1.65 -31.63
CA GLU A 448 32.13 2.61 -31.32
C GLU A 448 31.63 3.86 -30.55
N ALA A 449 30.33 4.13 -30.61
CA ALA A 449 29.66 5.28 -29.98
C ALA A 449 28.94 4.88 -28.67
N PRO A 450 28.29 5.82 -27.95
CA PRO A 450 27.41 5.49 -26.82
C PRO A 450 26.41 4.39 -27.18
N VAL A 451 26.20 3.44 -26.26
CA VAL A 451 25.34 2.27 -26.43
C VAL A 451 23.91 2.54 -25.97
N VAL A 452 23.70 3.55 -25.11
CA VAL A 452 22.39 3.92 -24.61
C VAL A 452 21.88 5.19 -25.29
N LYS A 453 20.63 5.14 -25.75
CA LYS A 453 19.83 6.33 -26.06
C LYS A 453 19.10 6.71 -24.77
N THR A 454 19.68 7.65 -24.03
CA THR A 454 19.16 8.06 -22.72
C THR A 454 17.75 8.62 -22.83
N GLY A 455 16.90 8.13 -21.96
CA GLY A 455 15.62 8.71 -21.58
C GLY A 455 15.76 10.02 -20.84
N GLY A 456 14.63 10.60 -20.46
CA GLY A 456 14.57 11.77 -19.57
C GLY A 456 14.46 11.43 -18.08
N GLY A 457 14.15 10.18 -17.71
CA GLY A 457 13.92 9.79 -16.31
C GLY A 457 15.19 9.40 -15.57
N ASP A 458 15.27 9.82 -14.30
CA ASP A 458 16.20 9.30 -13.30
C ASP A 458 15.48 8.29 -12.41
N LEU A 459 16.04 7.10 -12.22
CA LEU A 459 15.44 6.04 -11.41
C LEU A 459 16.32 5.68 -10.22
N HIS A 460 15.72 5.67 -9.03
CA HIS A 460 16.33 5.28 -7.77
C HIS A 460 15.68 4.00 -7.26
N LEU A 461 16.48 2.95 -7.13
CA LEU A 461 16.11 1.68 -6.52
C LEU A 461 16.90 1.57 -5.23
N GLU A 462 16.26 1.82 -4.10
CA GLU A 462 16.93 1.96 -2.80
C GLU A 462 16.39 0.97 -1.77
N ALA A 463 17.27 0.29 -1.04
CA ALA A 463 16.89 -0.60 0.07
C ALA A 463 15.82 -1.67 -0.26
N ASN A 464 15.70 -2.09 -1.53
CA ASN A 464 14.70 -3.07 -1.93
C ASN A 464 15.21 -4.50 -1.80
N ARG A 465 14.28 -5.43 -1.64
CA ARG A 465 14.51 -6.86 -1.85
C ARG A 465 13.90 -7.28 -3.18
N LEU A 466 14.73 -7.68 -4.13
CA LEU A 466 14.30 -7.98 -5.50
C LEU A 466 14.67 -9.42 -5.86
N THR A 467 13.79 -10.14 -6.55
CA THR A 467 14.23 -11.35 -7.24
C THR A 467 15.22 -10.96 -8.34
N ALA A 468 14.77 -10.29 -9.39
CA ALA A 468 15.67 -9.79 -10.43
C ALA A 468 15.11 -8.54 -11.09
N ILE A 469 16.03 -7.74 -11.64
CA ILE A 469 15.68 -6.63 -12.53
C ILE A 469 15.82 -7.15 -13.96
N LYS A 470 14.85 -6.92 -14.84
CA LYS A 470 14.92 -7.26 -16.25
C LYS A 470 14.85 -5.97 -17.07
N ALA A 471 15.33 -6.02 -18.30
CA ALA A 471 15.26 -4.88 -19.21
C ALA A 471 14.67 -5.33 -20.54
N GLY A 472 13.71 -4.55 -21.03
CA GLY A 472 13.19 -4.68 -22.39
C GLY A 472 14.27 -4.26 -23.37
N LEU A 473 14.63 -5.18 -24.27
CA LEU A 473 15.51 -4.95 -25.40
C LEU A 473 14.73 -5.24 -26.68
N PRO A 474 14.78 -4.37 -27.70
CA PRO A 474 14.11 -4.65 -28.97
C PRO A 474 14.71 -5.89 -29.65
N ASP A 475 13.93 -6.53 -30.51
CA ASP A 475 14.44 -7.64 -31.31
C ASP A 475 15.64 -7.19 -32.16
N ASN A 476 16.59 -8.10 -32.36
CA ASN A 476 17.79 -7.92 -33.20
C ASN A 476 18.77 -6.84 -32.72
N VAL A 477 18.66 -6.29 -31.50
CA VAL A 477 19.73 -5.40 -30.98
C VAL A 477 21.00 -6.15 -30.58
N ILE A 478 20.89 -7.47 -30.46
CA ILE A 478 22.00 -8.40 -30.21
C ILE A 478 22.18 -9.21 -31.49
N ASN A 479 23.37 -9.13 -32.08
CA ASN A 479 23.71 -9.84 -33.30
C ASN A 479 23.91 -11.34 -33.05
N THR A 480 24.16 -12.11 -34.12
CA THR A 480 24.39 -13.57 -34.04
C THR A 480 25.61 -13.97 -33.21
N ASP A 481 26.56 -13.05 -33.01
CA ASP A 481 27.74 -13.25 -32.16
C ASP A 481 27.46 -12.90 -30.68
N GLY A 482 26.20 -12.61 -30.33
CA GLY A 482 25.80 -12.24 -28.98
C GLY A 482 26.24 -10.83 -28.58
N ARG A 483 26.60 -9.95 -29.51
CA ARG A 483 27.08 -8.59 -29.23
C ARG A 483 26.02 -7.55 -29.55
N LEU A 484 25.98 -6.50 -28.73
CA LEU A 484 25.13 -5.33 -28.96
C LEU A 484 25.64 -4.53 -30.17
N ASP A 485 24.83 -4.45 -31.22
CA ASP A 485 25.16 -3.76 -32.47
C ASP A 485 24.30 -2.51 -32.74
N THR A 486 23.26 -2.32 -31.93
CA THR A 486 22.30 -1.24 -32.05
C THR A 486 22.12 -0.56 -30.70
N ARG A 487 21.95 0.78 -30.72
CA ARG A 487 21.70 1.54 -29.48
C ARG A 487 20.36 1.16 -28.88
N VAL A 488 20.32 1.05 -27.56
CA VAL A 488 19.11 0.66 -26.81
C VAL A 488 18.61 1.83 -25.97
N ARG A 489 17.29 1.93 -25.79
CA ARG A 489 16.71 2.91 -24.87
C ARG A 489 16.97 2.50 -23.43
N GLY A 490 17.22 3.46 -22.57
CA GLY A 490 17.40 3.24 -21.13
C GLY A 490 17.32 4.54 -20.36
N TYR A 491 17.36 4.47 -19.03
CA TYR A 491 17.24 5.65 -18.17
C TYR A 491 18.38 6.64 -18.38
N ALA A 492 18.16 7.92 -18.05
CA ALA A 492 19.25 8.90 -18.03
C ALA A 492 20.28 8.49 -16.97
N ARG A 493 19.78 8.28 -15.76
CA ARG A 493 20.55 7.79 -14.61
C ARG A 493 19.77 6.73 -13.87
N LEU A 494 20.47 5.69 -13.43
CA LEU A 494 19.90 4.66 -12.57
C LEU A 494 20.81 4.43 -11.37
N PHE A 495 20.25 4.65 -10.18
CA PHE A 495 20.87 4.37 -8.89
C PHE A 495 20.29 3.07 -8.35
N LEU A 496 21.17 2.10 -8.10
CA LEU A 496 20.86 0.86 -7.41
C LEU A 496 21.62 0.90 -6.09
N ALA A 497 20.96 1.27 -4.99
CA ALA A 497 21.59 1.45 -3.69
C ALA A 497 21.01 0.54 -2.60
N HIS A 498 21.86 -0.16 -1.85
CA HIS A 498 21.46 -0.94 -0.67
C HIS A 498 20.41 -2.03 -0.93
N ASN A 499 20.31 -2.55 -2.16
CA ASN A 499 19.33 -3.58 -2.50
C ASN A 499 19.87 -4.98 -2.23
N HIS A 500 18.94 -5.91 -2.06
CA HIS A 500 19.19 -7.34 -1.92
C HIS A 500 18.60 -8.09 -3.11
N LEU A 501 19.45 -8.69 -3.96
CA LEU A 501 19.04 -9.38 -5.19
C LEU A 501 19.27 -10.90 -5.07
N GLN A 502 18.27 -11.70 -5.49
CA GLN A 502 18.22 -13.16 -5.21
C GLN A 502 17.94 -14.05 -6.43
N GLY A 503 17.65 -13.46 -7.57
CA GLY A 503 17.39 -14.13 -8.85
C GLY A 503 18.46 -13.84 -9.90
N ASN A 504 18.63 -14.81 -10.80
CA ASN A 504 19.63 -14.75 -11.86
C ASN A 504 19.31 -13.72 -12.94
N ASP A 505 20.36 -13.33 -13.66
CA ASP A 505 20.28 -12.59 -14.92
C ASP A 505 19.60 -11.23 -14.78
N SER A 506 20.00 -10.47 -13.75
CA SER A 506 19.55 -9.08 -13.64
C SER A 506 20.11 -8.23 -14.78
N ARG A 507 19.26 -7.45 -15.45
CA ARG A 507 19.62 -6.61 -16.60
C ARG A 507 19.19 -5.17 -16.40
N ILE A 508 20.11 -4.27 -16.67
CA ILE A 508 19.94 -2.84 -16.44
C ILE A 508 20.41 -2.08 -17.67
N VAL A 509 19.65 -1.07 -18.09
CA VAL A 509 19.99 -0.18 -19.21
C VAL A 509 19.86 1.27 -18.77
N ALA A 510 20.97 2.00 -18.73
CA ALA A 510 21.00 3.40 -18.32
C ALA A 510 22.21 4.13 -18.92
N GLY A 511 22.10 5.41 -19.25
CA GLY A 511 23.26 6.20 -19.70
C GLY A 511 24.34 6.26 -18.63
N SER A 512 23.93 6.60 -17.40
CA SER A 512 24.78 6.55 -16.21
C SER A 512 24.20 5.56 -15.19
N PHE A 513 25.01 4.61 -14.74
CA PHE A 513 24.65 3.64 -13.72
C PHE A 513 25.51 3.82 -12.46
N VAL A 514 24.88 3.78 -11.29
CA VAL A 514 25.56 3.77 -9.98
C VAL A 514 25.03 2.60 -9.16
N GLY A 515 25.88 1.61 -8.91
CA GLY A 515 25.59 0.49 -8.01
C GLY A 515 26.32 0.67 -6.68
N GLN A 516 25.60 0.91 -5.59
CA GLN A 516 26.16 1.15 -4.26
C GLN A 516 25.62 0.19 -3.20
N GLY A 517 26.47 -0.49 -2.45
CA GLY A 517 26.05 -1.20 -1.23
C GLY A 517 25.07 -2.35 -1.44
N ASN A 518 24.93 -2.89 -2.65
CA ASN A 518 23.98 -3.96 -2.93
C ASN A 518 24.54 -5.34 -2.58
N THR A 519 23.67 -6.27 -2.17
CA THR A 519 23.98 -7.67 -1.93
C THR A 519 23.35 -8.55 -3.01
N TRP A 520 24.16 -9.42 -3.61
CA TRP A 520 23.76 -10.40 -4.61
C TRP A 520 23.92 -11.80 -4.03
N VAL A 521 22.84 -12.56 -3.86
CA VAL A 521 22.87 -13.85 -3.15
C VAL A 521 22.64 -15.01 -4.12
N SER A 522 23.60 -15.93 -4.24
CA SER A 522 23.46 -17.17 -5.03
C SER A 522 23.02 -16.97 -6.48
N VAL A 523 23.49 -15.89 -7.11
CA VAL A 523 23.05 -15.49 -8.46
C VAL A 523 24.17 -15.12 -9.40
N LYS A 524 24.00 -15.49 -10.67
CA LYS A 524 24.79 -14.87 -11.75
C LYS A 524 24.29 -13.45 -11.95
N VAL A 525 25.13 -12.48 -11.60
CA VAL A 525 24.90 -11.08 -11.94
C VAL A 525 24.84 -10.98 -13.46
N GLY A 526 23.72 -10.50 -14.00
CA GLY A 526 23.43 -10.52 -15.45
C GLY A 526 24.25 -9.50 -16.24
N SER A 527 23.61 -8.49 -16.82
CA SER A 527 24.26 -7.53 -17.73
C SER A 527 23.86 -6.09 -17.43
N ILE A 528 24.86 -5.21 -17.30
CA ILE A 528 24.66 -3.77 -17.22
C ILE A 528 25.08 -3.14 -18.54
N ILE A 529 24.13 -2.51 -19.23
CA ILE A 529 24.33 -1.79 -20.49
C ILE A 529 24.32 -0.30 -20.17
N ALA A 530 25.50 0.31 -20.11
CA ALA A 530 25.62 1.71 -19.77
C ALA A 530 26.77 2.41 -20.50
N ASP A 531 26.62 3.72 -20.70
CA ASP A 531 27.71 4.56 -21.24
C ASP A 531 28.73 4.89 -20.15
N GLN A 532 28.27 5.01 -18.91
CA GLN A 532 29.07 5.21 -17.71
C GLN A 532 28.53 4.32 -16.58
N ALA A 533 29.41 3.66 -15.84
CA ALA A 533 29.03 2.83 -14.70
C ALA A 533 30.00 3.02 -13.54
N THR A 534 29.46 3.19 -12.33
CA THR A 534 30.24 3.25 -11.08
C THR A 534 29.72 2.19 -10.11
N PHE A 535 30.64 1.51 -9.43
CA PHE A 535 30.31 0.47 -8.43
C PHE A 535 31.04 0.78 -7.13
N TYR A 536 30.33 0.76 -6.00
CA TYR A 536 30.90 1.01 -4.69
C TYR A 536 30.28 0.09 -3.62
N GLY A 537 31.11 -0.69 -2.92
CA GLY A 537 30.67 -1.45 -1.73
C GLY A 537 29.61 -2.54 -1.98
N ASN A 538 29.50 -3.08 -3.20
CA ASN A 538 28.59 -4.19 -3.49
C ASN A 538 29.20 -5.52 -3.03
N LEU A 539 28.35 -6.46 -2.59
CA LEU A 539 28.71 -7.77 -2.05
C LEU A 539 28.05 -8.89 -2.86
N GLU A 540 28.77 -9.98 -3.09
CA GLU A 540 28.23 -11.24 -3.64
C GLU A 540 28.40 -12.36 -2.60
N GLU A 541 27.34 -13.12 -2.34
CA GLU A 541 27.28 -14.18 -1.33
C GLU A 541 27.11 -15.57 -2.02
N HIS A 542 28.25 -16.21 -2.39
CA HIS A 542 28.49 -17.55 -3.02
C HIS A 542 27.70 -17.91 -4.32
N ASP A 543 28.10 -18.75 -5.31
CA ASP A 543 29.25 -19.63 -5.61
C ASP A 543 29.55 -19.51 -7.15
N ASP A 544 30.83 -19.41 -7.56
CA ASP A 544 31.42 -19.58 -8.91
C ASP A 544 30.90 -18.79 -10.16
N GLY A 545 29.99 -17.83 -10.04
CA GLY A 545 29.43 -17.08 -11.19
C GLY A 545 30.22 -15.83 -11.61
N GLY A 546 30.98 -15.88 -12.71
CA GLY A 546 31.69 -14.70 -13.23
C GLY A 546 30.77 -13.53 -13.64
N PHE A 547 31.14 -12.31 -13.23
CA PHE A 547 30.52 -11.04 -13.61
C PHE A 547 30.90 -10.63 -15.05
N SER A 548 29.93 -10.23 -15.88
CA SER A 548 30.18 -9.63 -17.19
C SER A 548 29.62 -8.20 -17.24
N SER A 549 30.44 -7.23 -17.63
CA SER A 549 30.03 -5.84 -17.80
C SER A 549 30.55 -5.32 -19.13
N THR A 550 29.69 -4.66 -19.91
CA THR A 550 30.06 -4.04 -21.18
C THR A 550 30.10 -2.52 -20.99
N VAL A 551 31.25 -2.00 -20.52
CA VAL A 551 31.51 -0.56 -20.39
C VAL A 551 32.34 -0.08 -21.58
N SER A 552 32.12 1.16 -22.05
CA SER A 552 32.98 1.73 -23.08
C SER A 552 34.42 1.91 -22.57
N ALA A 553 35.41 1.50 -23.37
CA ALA A 553 36.81 1.36 -22.95
C ALA A 553 37.48 2.66 -22.46
N ASP A 554 36.90 3.84 -22.74
CA ASP A 554 37.60 5.12 -22.58
C ASP A 554 36.98 6.09 -21.56
N ARG A 555 35.96 5.69 -20.77
CA ARG A 555 35.30 6.62 -19.83
C ARG A 555 34.92 5.95 -18.50
N LEU A 556 35.77 6.21 -17.49
CA LEU A 556 35.67 5.86 -16.06
C LEU A 556 35.92 4.39 -15.70
N LYS A 557 37.21 4.01 -15.76
CA LYS A 557 37.81 3.02 -14.87
C LYS A 557 38.44 3.79 -13.70
N SER A 558 37.79 3.87 -12.54
CA SER A 558 38.45 4.38 -11.34
C SER A 558 39.40 3.29 -10.80
N ASP A 559 40.60 3.23 -11.35
CA ASP A 559 41.74 2.55 -10.74
C ASP A 559 42.12 3.32 -9.47
N SER A 560 41.66 2.86 -8.31
CA SER A 560 42.39 2.94 -7.02
C SER A 560 41.61 2.23 -5.90
N ASN A 561 41.92 0.94 -5.69
CA ASN A 561 41.89 0.24 -4.41
C ASN A 561 40.68 0.45 -3.46
N CYS A 562 39.45 0.15 -3.89
CA CYS A 562 38.37 -0.33 -2.99
C CYS A 562 37.25 -1.04 -3.77
N ASN A 563 37.18 -2.37 -3.59
CA ASN A 563 36.03 -3.26 -3.82
C ASN A 563 35.60 -3.53 -5.27
N LEU A 564 36.56 -3.95 -6.10
CA LEU A 564 36.31 -4.76 -7.30
C LEU A 564 36.02 -6.21 -6.87
N LEU A 565 35.05 -6.87 -7.52
CA LEU A 565 34.83 -8.31 -7.43
C LEU A 565 36.16 -9.07 -7.56
N ILE A 566 36.59 -9.75 -6.48
CA ILE A 566 37.69 -10.71 -6.50
C ILE A 566 37.08 -12.09 -6.76
N ASN A 567 37.49 -12.70 -7.86
CA ASN A 567 37.28 -14.13 -8.10
C ASN A 567 38.21 -14.91 -7.16
N VAL A 568 37.74 -15.31 -5.98
CA VAL A 568 38.51 -16.12 -5.02
C VAL A 568 38.36 -17.58 -5.38
N ARG A 569 39.30 -18.13 -6.16
CA ARG A 569 39.44 -19.58 -6.29
C ARG A 569 39.94 -20.17 -4.97
N PRO A 570 39.41 -21.32 -4.49
CA PRO A 570 40.11 -22.10 -3.49
C PRO A 570 41.45 -22.56 -4.08
N ALA A 571 42.54 -22.33 -3.35
CA ALA A 571 43.80 -23.01 -3.65
C ALA A 571 43.58 -24.52 -3.50
N ARG A 572 44.07 -25.31 -4.46
CA ARG A 572 44.30 -26.74 -4.25
C ARG A 572 45.41 -26.94 -3.25
#